data_AF-A0A1C3K1R6-F1
#
_entry.id   AF-A0A1C3K1R6-F1
#
_cell.length_a   1.000
_cell.length_b   1.000
_cell.length_c   1.000
_cell.angle_alpha   90.00
_cell.angle_beta   90.00
_cell.angle_gamma   90.00
#
_symmetry.space_group_name_H-M   'P 1'
#
loop_
_entity.id
_entity.type
_entity.pdbx_description
1 polymer ?
#
loop_
_entity_poly.entity_id
_entity_poly.type
_entity_poly.pdbx_seq_one_letter_code
_entity_poly.pdbx_strand_id
1 'polypeptide(L)'
;MNIRQKFQMMLRRRASYRSAFLDPAGQPTQAGAAILADLARFCRAYESTTVVSPVTRTVDTHASMQAEGRREVFNRLTYYLNLTEAQIYQMMERENARNSE
;
A
#
# COMPACT_ATOMS: atom_id res chain seq x y z
N MET A 1 1.40 16.03 24.42
CA MET A 1 2.26 16.21 23.22
C MET A 1 1.90 17.52 22.54
N ASN A 2 2.85 18.43 22.41
CA ASN A 2 2.64 19.79 21.92
C ASN A 2 2.46 19.82 20.39
N ILE A 3 1.76 20.82 19.84
CA ILE A 3 1.46 20.92 18.38
C ILE A 3 2.73 20.87 17.53
N ARG A 4 3.79 21.58 17.93
CA ARG A 4 5.10 21.55 17.24
C ARG A 4 5.71 20.15 17.17
N GLN A 5 5.61 19.37 18.25
CA GLN A 5 6.16 18.02 18.31
C GLN A 5 5.39 17.06 17.38
N LYS A 6 4.05 17.17 17.33
CA LYS A 6 3.23 16.39 16.40
C LYS A 6 3.62 16.69 14.94
N PHE A 7 3.81 17.95 14.62
CA PHE A 7 4.20 18.39 13.28
C PHE A 7 5.59 17.86 12.88
N GLN A 8 6.57 17.99 13.76
CA GLN A 8 7.91 17.41 13.56
C GLN A 8 7.86 15.89 13.34
N MET A 9 7.06 15.18 14.15
CA MET A 9 6.91 13.73 14.01
C MET A 9 6.28 13.34 12.67
N MET A 10 5.28 14.09 12.21
CA MET A 10 4.65 13.88 10.90
C MET A 10 5.63 14.09 9.75
N LEU A 11 6.40 15.19 9.76
CA LEU A 11 7.42 15.47 8.75
C LEU A 11 8.51 14.39 8.73
N ARG A 12 8.98 13.96 9.91
CA ARG A 12 10.00 12.91 10.01
C ARG A 12 9.50 11.58 9.44
N ARG A 13 8.25 11.21 9.72
CA ARG A 13 7.62 10.02 9.12
C ARG A 13 7.59 10.15 7.60
N ARG A 14 7.04 11.25 7.07
CA ARG A 14 6.98 11.49 5.62
C ARG A 14 8.36 11.39 4.97
N ALA A 15 9.39 11.99 5.57
CA ALA A 15 10.76 11.89 5.08
C ALA A 15 11.25 10.44 5.05
N SER A 16 11.00 9.66 6.12
CA SER A 16 11.45 8.27 6.23
C SER A 16 10.79 7.34 5.21
N TYR A 17 9.49 7.50 4.97
CA TYR A 17 8.80 6.75 3.92
C TYR A 17 9.35 7.09 2.54
N ARG A 18 9.49 8.39 2.25
CA ARG A 18 10.00 8.85 0.96
C ARG A 18 11.42 8.37 0.71
N SER A 19 12.31 8.44 1.70
CA SER A 19 13.70 7.97 1.55
C SER A 19 13.81 6.47 1.35
N ALA A 20 12.85 5.68 1.84
CA ALA A 20 12.88 4.23 1.69
C ALA A 20 12.40 3.75 0.31
N PHE A 21 11.44 4.45 -0.30
CA PHE A 21 10.78 3.98 -1.53
C PHE A 21 11.07 4.84 -2.75
N LEU A 22 11.42 6.11 -2.58
CA LEU A 22 11.57 7.07 -3.68
C LEU A 22 13.02 7.48 -3.91
N ASP A 23 13.33 7.80 -5.15
CA ASP A 23 14.58 8.40 -5.59
C ASP A 23 14.60 9.94 -5.31
N PRO A 24 15.72 10.63 -5.58
CA PRO A 24 15.79 12.09 -5.42
C PRO A 24 14.82 12.88 -6.30
N ALA A 25 14.35 12.31 -7.43
CA ALA A 25 13.32 12.90 -8.29
C ALA A 25 11.90 12.67 -7.75
N GLY A 26 11.75 11.94 -6.64
CA GLY A 26 10.48 11.61 -6.02
C GLY A 26 9.72 10.49 -6.73
N GLN A 27 10.38 9.75 -7.63
CA GLN A 27 9.80 8.57 -8.27
C GLN A 27 10.17 7.31 -7.49
N PRO A 28 9.31 6.27 -7.47
CA PRO A 28 9.68 5.02 -6.86
C PRO A 28 10.93 4.41 -7.49
N THR A 29 11.88 4.01 -6.65
CA THR A 29 13.03 3.23 -7.08
C THR A 29 12.56 1.88 -7.65
N GLN A 30 13.40 1.16 -8.38
CA GLN A 30 13.02 -0.15 -8.91
C GLN A 30 12.58 -1.12 -7.80
N ALA A 31 13.35 -1.21 -6.71
CA ALA A 31 12.98 -2.02 -5.56
C ALA A 31 11.72 -1.48 -4.86
N GLY A 32 11.60 -0.16 -4.72
CA GLY A 32 10.42 0.48 -4.15
C GLY A 32 9.15 0.15 -4.94
N ALA A 33 9.21 0.22 -6.26
CA ALA A 33 8.10 -0.11 -7.15
C ALA A 33 7.69 -1.59 -7.04
N ALA A 34 8.66 -2.51 -7.01
CA ALA A 34 8.40 -3.95 -6.86
C ALA A 34 7.72 -4.26 -5.52
N ILE A 35 8.23 -3.71 -4.42
CA ILE A 35 7.64 -3.87 -3.08
C ILE A 35 6.23 -3.26 -3.04
N LEU A 36 6.04 -2.06 -3.62
CA LEU A 36 4.73 -1.41 -3.64
C LEU A 36 3.69 -2.21 -4.41
N ALA A 37 4.06 -2.83 -5.52
CA ALA A 37 3.17 -3.70 -6.29
C ALA A 37 2.80 -4.99 -5.53
N ASP A 38 3.76 -5.65 -4.88
CA ASP A 38 3.46 -6.83 -4.06
C ASP A 38 2.57 -6.46 -2.87
N LEU A 39 2.87 -5.36 -2.16
CA LEU A 39 2.03 -4.87 -1.07
C LEU A 39 0.64 -4.44 -1.56
N ALA A 40 0.53 -3.87 -2.76
CA ALA A 40 -0.76 -3.57 -3.36
C ALA A 40 -1.58 -4.86 -3.48
N ARG A 41 -1.03 -5.92 -4.07
CA ARG A 41 -1.72 -7.22 -4.17
C ARG A 41 -2.05 -7.83 -2.79
N PHE A 42 -1.08 -7.88 -1.88
CA PHE A 42 -1.25 -8.47 -0.55
C PHE A 42 -2.31 -7.75 0.30
N CYS A 43 -2.32 -6.42 0.25
CA CYS A 43 -3.30 -5.58 0.94
C CYS A 43 -4.60 -5.40 0.14
N ARG A 44 -4.74 -6.15 -0.96
CA ARG A 44 -5.86 -6.17 -1.89
C ARG A 44 -6.07 -4.90 -2.69
N ALA A 45 -5.12 -3.97 -2.78
CA ALA A 45 -5.01 -2.83 -3.71
C ALA A 45 -6.35 -2.24 -4.24
N TYR A 46 -6.90 -2.95 -5.20
CA TYR A 46 -8.02 -2.52 -6.01
C TYR A 46 -9.09 -3.61 -6.13
N GLU A 47 -9.13 -4.50 -5.14
CA GLU A 47 -10.03 -5.64 -5.00
C GLU A 47 -10.90 -5.50 -3.74
N SER A 48 -12.02 -6.22 -3.73
CA SER A 48 -12.91 -6.29 -2.57
C SER A 48 -12.21 -6.94 -1.37
N THR A 49 -12.35 -6.31 -0.20
CA THR A 49 -11.90 -6.88 1.08
C THR A 49 -12.93 -7.85 1.67
N THR A 50 -14.17 -7.85 1.19
CA THR A 50 -15.20 -8.82 1.60
C THR A 50 -14.82 -10.24 1.23
N VAL A 51 -14.73 -11.11 2.22
CA VAL A 51 -14.43 -12.53 2.06
C VAL A 51 -15.72 -13.33 2.27
N VAL A 52 -16.01 -14.25 1.35
CA VAL A 52 -17.09 -15.23 1.49
C VAL A 52 -16.48 -16.56 1.93
N SER A 53 -17.05 -17.15 2.97
CA SER A 53 -16.62 -18.45 3.47
C SER A 53 -16.92 -19.54 2.43
N PRO A 54 -15.93 -20.39 2.06
CA PRO A 54 -16.17 -21.48 1.12
C PRO A 54 -17.09 -22.56 1.70
N VAL A 55 -17.23 -22.64 3.03
CA VAL A 55 -18.04 -23.65 3.73
C VAL A 55 -19.47 -23.18 3.90
N THR A 56 -19.67 -22.01 4.52
CA THR A 56 -21.02 -21.50 4.84
C THR A 56 -21.65 -20.73 3.69
N ARG A 57 -20.86 -20.35 2.68
CA ARG A 57 -21.25 -19.46 1.56
C ARG A 57 -21.86 -18.12 1.99
N THR A 58 -21.58 -17.71 3.22
CA THR A 58 -21.93 -16.41 3.78
C THR A 58 -20.68 -15.55 3.93
N VAL A 59 -20.86 -14.25 4.13
CA VAL A 59 -19.74 -13.34 4.42
C VAL A 59 -19.04 -13.75 5.71
N ASP A 60 -17.73 -13.98 5.61
CA ASP A 60 -16.85 -14.14 6.77
C ASP A 60 -16.40 -12.74 7.23
N THR A 61 -17.03 -12.27 8.30
CA THR A 61 -16.77 -10.94 8.84
C THR A 61 -15.34 -10.80 9.37
N HIS A 62 -14.79 -11.83 10.02
CA HIS A 62 -13.44 -11.79 10.57
C HIS A 62 -12.37 -11.71 9.48
N ALA A 63 -12.50 -12.56 8.44
CA ALA A 63 -11.58 -12.52 7.31
C ALA A 63 -11.69 -11.20 6.54
N SER A 64 -12.90 -10.66 6.41
CA SER A 64 -13.14 -9.35 5.76
C SER A 64 -12.50 -8.20 6.55
N MET A 65 -12.69 -8.17 7.87
CA MET A 65 -12.06 -7.16 8.74
C MET A 65 -10.53 -7.25 8.73
N GLN A 66 -9.97 -8.46 8.66
CA GLN A 66 -8.53 -8.63 8.54
C GLN A 66 -8.00 -8.09 7.20
N ALA A 67 -8.72 -8.34 6.10
CA ALA A 67 -8.37 -7.81 4.79
C ALA A 67 -8.41 -6.26 4.77
N GLU A 68 -9.41 -5.67 5.42
CA GLU A 68 -9.52 -4.21 5.57
C GLU A 68 -8.41 -3.63 6.47
N GLY A 69 -7.99 -4.37 7.50
CA GLY A 69 -6.83 -3.98 8.30
C GLY A 69 -5.54 -3.92 7.46
N ARG A 70 -5.34 -4.86 6.53
CA ARG A 70 -4.19 -4.82 5.59
C ARG A 70 -4.29 -3.64 4.63
N ARG A 71 -5.48 -3.42 4.06
CA ARG A 71 -5.79 -2.26 3.21
C ARG A 71 -5.35 -0.94 3.84
N GLU A 72 -5.69 -0.73 5.11
CA GLU A 72 -5.37 0.51 5.83
C GLU A 72 -3.86 0.75 5.96
N VAL A 73 -3.07 -0.31 6.11
CA VAL A 73 -1.61 -0.22 6.12
C VAL A 73 -1.09 0.27 4.76
N PHE A 74 -1.64 -0.24 3.66
CA PHE A 74 -1.26 0.21 2.32
C PHE A 74 -1.69 1.66 2.06
N ASN A 75 -2.90 2.04 2.46
CA ASN A 75 -3.39 3.42 2.34
C ASN A 75 -2.48 4.41 3.09
N ARG A 76 -2.00 4.02 4.27
CA ARG A 76 -1.04 4.82 5.03
C ARG A 76 0.29 4.97 4.32
N LEU A 77 0.78 3.90 3.69
CA LEU A 77 2.02 3.92 2.92
C LEU A 77 1.89 4.90 1.73
N THR A 78 0.84 4.75 0.92
CA THR A 78 0.61 5.60 -0.26
C THR A 78 0.38 7.07 0.11
N TYR A 79 -0.30 7.35 1.22
CA TYR A 79 -0.45 8.70 1.77
C TYR A 79 0.90 9.39 2.03
N TYR A 80 1.85 8.70 2.67
CA TYR A 80 3.16 9.30 2.94
C TYR A 80 4.03 9.45 1.69
N LEU A 81 3.85 8.57 0.70
CA LEU A 81 4.58 8.62 -0.56
C LEU A 81 3.99 9.64 -1.55
N ASN A 82 2.73 10.04 -1.37
CA ASN A 82 1.98 10.91 -2.27
C ASN A 82 1.87 10.33 -3.69
N LEU A 83 1.61 9.03 -3.79
CA LEU A 83 1.43 8.33 -5.07
C LEU A 83 -0.01 8.45 -5.54
N THR A 84 -0.19 8.64 -6.85
CA THR A 84 -1.52 8.59 -7.47
C THR A 84 -1.92 7.14 -7.75
N GLU A 85 -3.22 6.89 -7.89
CA GLU A 85 -3.72 5.55 -8.26
C GLU A 85 -3.11 5.06 -9.57
N ALA A 86 -3.03 5.94 -10.58
CA ALA A 86 -2.44 5.60 -11.88
C ALA A 86 -0.98 5.13 -11.76
N GLN A 87 -0.19 5.76 -10.89
CA GLN A 87 1.20 5.34 -10.65
C GLN A 87 1.25 3.92 -10.04
N ILE A 88 0.35 3.62 -9.10
CA ILE A 88 0.32 2.30 -8.44
C ILE A 88 -0.14 1.22 -9.43
N TYR A 89 -1.17 1.48 -10.24
CA TYR A 89 -1.62 0.54 -11.28
C TYR A 89 -0.50 0.18 -12.25
N GLN A 90 0.26 1.15 -12.74
CA GLN A 90 1.40 0.91 -13.63
C GLN A 90 2.48 0.02 -12.98
N MET A 91 2.71 0.14 -11.68
CA MET A 91 3.65 -0.72 -10.96
C MET A 91 3.14 -2.14 -10.86
N MET A 92 1.86 -2.33 -10.53
CA MET A 92 1.24 -3.65 -10.48
C MET A 92 1.28 -4.37 -11.83
N GLU A 93 0.95 -3.67 -12.92
CA GLU A 93 0.99 -4.25 -14.27
C GLU A 93 2.39 -4.72 -14.65
N ARG A 94 3.42 -3.91 -14.37
CA ARG A 94 4.82 -4.26 -14.64
C ARG A 94 5.28 -5.49 -13.86
N GLU A 95 4.93 -5.59 -12.58
CA GLU A 95 5.31 -6.76 -11.78
C GLU A 95 4.51 -8.00 -12.15
N ASN A 96 3.22 -7.87 -12.50
CA ASN A 96 2.43 -8.99 -13.03
C ASN A 96 3.03 -9.54 -14.34
N ALA A 97 3.48 -8.66 -15.24
CA ALA A 97 4.17 -9.07 -16.46
C ALA A 97 5.45 -9.85 -16.16
N ARG A 98 6.30 -9.37 -15.23
CA ARG A 98 7.52 -10.09 -14.81
C ARG A 98 7.26 -11.45 -14.18
N ASN A 99 6.18 -11.61 -13.43
CA ASN A 99 5.83 -12.88 -12.79
C ASN A 99 5.22 -13.91 -13.76
N SER A 100 4.87 -13.47 -14.98
CA SER A 100 4.26 -14.33 -16.00
C SER A 100 5.28 -14.86 -17.03
N GLU A 101 6.54 -14.43 -16.92
CA GLU A 101 7.71 -14.89 -17.70
C GLU A 101 8.47 -15.99 -16.93
#